data_AF-A0A5N6EGV7-F1
#
_entry.id   AF-A0A5N6EGV7-F1
#
_cell.length_a   1.000
_cell.length_b   1.000
_cell.length_c   1.000
_cell.angle_alpha   90.00
_cell.angle_beta   90.00
_cell.angle_gamma   90.00
#
_symmetry.space_group_name_H-M   'P 1'
#
loop_
_entity.id
_entity.type
_entity.pdbx_description
1 polymer ?
#
loop_
_entity_poly.entity_id
_entity_poly.type
_entity_poly.pdbx_seq_one_letter_code
_entity_poly.pdbx_strand_id
1 'polypeptide(L)'
;MRWVNLFPLVCLVPTILTAIPCYFPDGSPAPWQHRPCNGDSTNAMCCGIGWGDTCQADGLCLGTNEQRYRGSCTDSTWQSDKCLGLCLNEGGRYLQTLYPIPF
;
A
#
# COMPACT_ATOMS: atom_id res chain seq x y z
N MET A 1 44.40 -29.86 -30.62
CA MET A 1 43.13 -29.15 -30.33
C MET A 1 42.77 -29.31 -28.87
N ARG A 2 42.82 -28.24 -28.06
CA ARG A 2 42.16 -28.18 -26.75
C ARG A 2 41.08 -27.10 -26.84
N TRP A 3 39.83 -27.52 -26.83
CA TRP A 3 38.67 -26.63 -26.92
C TRP A 3 38.28 -26.24 -25.50
N VAL A 4 38.59 -25.00 -25.10
CA VAL A 4 38.13 -24.43 -23.83
C VAL A 4 36.66 -24.03 -24.01
N ASN A 5 35.77 -24.83 -23.41
CA ASN A 5 34.35 -24.51 -23.31
C ASN A 5 34.17 -23.26 -22.44
N LEU A 6 33.97 -22.12 -23.08
CA LEU A 6 33.41 -20.91 -22.47
C LEU A 6 31.92 -21.17 -22.22
N PHE A 7 31.59 -21.84 -21.12
CA PHE A 7 30.23 -21.87 -20.59
C PHE A 7 29.99 -20.48 -19.96
N PRO A 8 29.06 -19.66 -20.48
CA PRO A 8 28.81 -18.36 -19.87
C PRO A 8 28.21 -18.63 -18.49
N LEU A 9 28.86 -18.14 -17.43
CA LEU A 9 28.23 -18.06 -16.12
C LEU A 9 27.05 -17.08 -16.27
N VAL A 10 25.84 -17.63 -16.47
CA VAL A 10 24.60 -16.88 -16.38
C VAL A 10 24.42 -16.52 -14.91
N CYS A 11 24.81 -15.30 -14.53
CA CYS A 11 24.51 -14.73 -13.22
C CYS A 11 23.00 -14.52 -13.12
N LEU A 12 22.29 -15.43 -12.43
CA LEU A 12 20.94 -15.13 -11.95
C LEU A 12 21.04 -13.98 -10.95
N VAL A 13 20.70 -12.77 -11.40
CA VAL A 13 20.50 -11.64 -10.49
C VAL A 13 19.10 -11.81 -9.88
N PRO A 14 18.97 -12.02 -8.56
CA PRO A 14 17.66 -12.07 -7.94
C PRO A 14 17.02 -10.69 -8.05
N THR A 15 15.92 -10.57 -8.77
CA THR A 15 15.08 -9.38 -8.76
C THR A 15 14.43 -9.26 -7.38
N ILE A 16 14.94 -8.33 -6.57
CA ILE A 16 14.35 -7.97 -5.28
C ILE A 16 13.02 -7.26 -5.59
N LEU A 17 11.90 -7.91 -5.31
CA LEU A 17 10.59 -7.27 -5.38
C LEU A 17 10.48 -6.30 -4.20
N THR A 18 10.82 -5.03 -4.41
CA THR A 18 10.70 -4.00 -3.39
C THR A 18 9.23 -3.67 -3.18
N ALA A 19 8.63 -4.16 -2.10
CA ALA A 19 7.29 -3.74 -1.71
C ALA A 19 7.29 -2.22 -1.45
N ILE A 20 6.38 -1.50 -2.11
CA ILE A 20 6.26 -0.05 -1.93
C ILE A 20 5.78 0.21 -0.50
N PRO A 21 6.53 0.98 0.32
CA PRO A 21 6.13 1.28 1.68
C PRO A 21 4.88 2.15 1.69
N CYS A 22 4.03 1.94 2.69
CA CYS A 22 2.85 2.75 2.94
C CYS A 22 3.04 3.55 4.23
N TYR A 23 2.39 4.70 4.32
CA TYR A 23 2.55 5.69 5.38
C TYR A 23 1.19 6.17 5.85
N PHE A 24 1.05 6.39 7.16
CA PHE A 24 -0.09 7.06 7.76
C PHE A 24 -0.02 8.58 7.53
N PRO A 25 -1.12 9.31 7.75
CA PRO A 25 -1.17 10.76 7.52
C PRO A 25 -0.16 11.60 8.32
N ASP A 26 0.32 11.08 9.43
CA ASP A 26 1.39 11.68 10.22
C ASP A 26 2.80 11.43 9.64
N GLY A 27 2.89 10.76 8.49
CA GLY A 27 4.13 10.34 7.84
C GLY A 27 4.77 9.09 8.44
N SER A 28 4.16 8.49 9.49
CA SER A 28 4.71 7.30 10.11
C SER A 28 4.51 6.06 9.21
N PRO A 29 5.47 5.11 9.17
CA PRO A 29 5.36 3.93 8.33
C PRO A 29 4.22 3.02 8.81
N ALA A 30 3.41 2.56 7.85
CA ALA A 30 2.36 1.59 8.10
C ALA A 30 2.94 0.16 8.21
N PRO A 31 2.22 -0.76 8.88
CA PRO A 31 2.61 -2.16 8.94
C PRO A 31 2.76 -2.79 7.55
N TRP A 32 3.64 -3.79 7.41
CA TRP A 32 3.94 -4.46 6.12
C TRP A 32 2.74 -5.17 5.49
N GLN A 33 1.67 -5.41 6.25
CA GLN A 33 0.40 -5.94 5.76
C GLN A 33 -0.39 -4.91 4.94
N HIS A 34 -0.07 -3.62 5.09
CA HIS A 34 -0.57 -2.59 4.21
C HIS A 34 0.14 -2.67 2.86
N ARG A 35 -0.65 -2.82 1.79
CA ARG A 35 -0.13 -2.88 0.42
C ARG A 35 -0.89 -1.91 -0.47
N PRO A 36 -0.23 -1.33 -1.49
CA PRO A 36 -0.88 -0.42 -2.40
C PRO A 36 -2.00 -1.13 -3.17
N CYS A 37 -3.13 -0.45 -3.31
CA CYS A 37 -4.26 -0.93 -4.08
C CYS A 37 -4.02 -0.94 -5.58
N ASN A 38 -3.06 -0.14 -6.04
CA ASN A 38 -2.61 -0.13 -7.42
C ASN A 38 -1.12 -0.45 -7.41
N GLY A 39 -0.77 -1.67 -7.83
CA GLY A 39 0.46 -2.39 -7.45
C GLY A 39 1.80 -1.69 -7.71
N ASP A 40 1.82 -0.64 -8.54
CA ASP A 40 3.06 0.04 -8.95
C ASP A 40 2.97 1.59 -8.90
N SER A 41 1.90 2.16 -8.33
CA SER A 41 1.79 3.62 -8.24
C SER A 41 2.57 4.13 -7.03
N THR A 42 3.47 5.09 -7.24
CA THR A 42 4.10 5.88 -6.16
C THR A 42 3.07 6.64 -5.33
N ASN A 43 1.87 6.82 -5.88
CA ASN A 43 0.77 7.58 -5.32
C ASN A 43 -0.50 6.71 -5.35
N ALA A 44 -0.70 5.89 -4.34
CA ALA A 44 -1.87 5.02 -4.20
C ALA A 44 -2.28 4.86 -2.73
N MET A 45 -3.59 4.72 -2.51
CA MET A 45 -4.10 4.23 -1.24
C MET A 45 -3.60 2.81 -0.97
N CYS A 46 -3.37 2.54 0.30
CA CYS A 46 -2.93 1.26 0.82
C CYS A 46 -3.94 0.70 1.82
N CYS A 47 -4.30 -0.57 1.64
CA CYS A 47 -5.21 -1.28 2.52
C CYS A 47 -4.48 -2.42 3.24
N GLY A 48 -5.05 -2.89 4.35
CA GLY A 48 -4.61 -4.08 5.09
C GLY A 48 -4.83 -5.39 4.31
N ILE A 49 -4.33 -5.48 3.07
CA ILE A 49 -4.49 -6.65 2.20
C ILE A 49 -3.91 -7.90 2.89
N GLY A 50 -2.81 -7.76 3.63
CA GLY A 50 -2.24 -8.86 4.42
C GLY A 50 -3.13 -9.34 5.58
N TRP A 51 -4.18 -8.59 5.93
CA TRP A 51 -5.21 -8.96 6.90
C TRP A 51 -6.54 -9.37 6.25
N GLY A 52 -6.61 -9.39 4.90
CA GLY A 52 -7.80 -9.78 4.15
C GLY A 52 -8.68 -8.63 3.69
N ASP A 53 -8.24 -7.37 3.85
CA ASP A 53 -9.00 -6.22 3.40
C ASP A 53 -8.94 -6.08 1.87
N THR A 54 -9.99 -5.52 1.29
CA THR A 54 -10.10 -5.35 -0.17
C THR A 54 -10.11 -3.88 -0.57
N CYS A 55 -9.37 -3.55 -1.62
CA CYS A 55 -9.36 -2.21 -2.20
C CYS A 55 -10.67 -1.89 -2.92
N GLN A 56 -11.20 -0.70 -2.68
CA GLN A 56 -12.41 -0.21 -3.32
C GLN A 56 -12.08 0.81 -4.42
N ALA A 57 -12.99 0.94 -5.40
CA ALA A 57 -12.81 1.84 -6.54
C ALA A 57 -12.83 3.34 -6.15
N ASP A 58 -13.47 3.66 -5.02
CA ASP A 58 -13.49 5.00 -4.42
C ASP A 58 -12.19 5.34 -3.66
N GLY A 59 -11.22 4.42 -3.63
CA GLY A 59 -9.95 4.56 -2.92
C GLY A 59 -10.01 4.17 -1.44
N LEU A 60 -11.17 3.74 -0.94
CA LEU A 60 -11.31 3.24 0.42
C LEU A 60 -10.91 1.77 0.53
N CYS A 61 -10.76 1.32 1.76
CA CYS A 61 -10.54 -0.07 2.10
C CYS A 61 -11.82 -0.66 2.65
N LEU A 62 -12.15 -1.88 2.22
CA LEU A 62 -13.22 -2.69 2.80
C LEU A 62 -12.60 -3.72 3.73
N GLY A 63 -12.83 -3.54 5.03
CA GLY A 63 -12.41 -4.50 6.04
C GLY A 63 -13.17 -5.82 5.93
N THR A 64 -12.60 -6.89 6.49
CA THR A 64 -13.26 -8.21 6.56
C THR A 64 -14.59 -8.20 7.34
N ASN A 65 -14.82 -7.17 8.14
CA ASN A 65 -16.08 -6.88 8.85
C ASN A 65 -17.04 -5.99 8.04
N GLU A 66 -16.84 -5.87 6.73
CA GLU A 66 -17.61 -5.04 5.78
C GLU A 66 -17.58 -3.53 6.08
N GLN A 67 -16.71 -3.09 6.97
CA GLN A 67 -16.56 -1.68 7.26
C GLN A 67 -15.66 -1.02 6.24
N ARG A 68 -16.15 0.09 5.66
CA ARG A 68 -15.32 0.95 4.82
C ARG A 68 -14.51 1.90 5.67
N TYR A 69 -13.22 1.99 5.39
CA TYR A 69 -12.33 2.85 6.13
C TYR A 69 -11.28 3.47 5.21
N ARG A 70 -10.70 4.59 5.65
CA ARG A 70 -9.56 5.21 4.97
C ARG A 70 -8.27 4.58 5.49
N GLY A 71 -7.53 3.93 4.59
CA GLY A 71 -6.27 3.23 4.88
C GLY A 71 -5.04 4.15 4.97
N SER A 72 -3.86 3.59 4.70
CA SER A 72 -2.61 4.36 4.56
C SER A 72 -2.40 4.78 3.10
N CYS A 73 -1.32 5.50 2.79
CA CYS A 73 -0.98 5.87 1.42
C CYS A 73 0.50 5.64 1.12
N THR A 74 0.88 5.38 -0.13
CA THR A 74 2.30 5.26 -0.53
C THR A 74 3.04 6.60 -0.49
N ASP A 75 2.34 7.72 -0.57
CA ASP A 75 2.91 9.06 -0.40
C ASP A 75 2.95 9.44 1.08
N SER A 76 4.16 9.56 1.62
CA SER A 76 4.41 9.92 3.02
C SER A 76 4.05 11.37 3.35
N THR A 77 3.93 12.24 2.34
CA THR A 77 3.57 13.66 2.53
C THR A 77 2.06 13.88 2.53
N TRP A 78 1.29 12.89 2.05
CA TRP A 78 -0.16 12.98 1.87
C TRP A 78 -0.61 14.19 1.04
N GLN A 79 0.24 14.66 0.11
CA GLN A 79 -0.07 15.78 -0.78
C GLN A 79 -0.68 15.32 -2.10
N SER A 80 -0.53 14.04 -2.43
CA SER A 80 -1.13 13.44 -3.61
C SER A 80 -2.66 13.44 -3.55
N ASP A 81 -3.31 13.82 -4.65
CA ASP A 81 -4.77 13.70 -4.86
C ASP A 81 -5.27 12.25 -4.77
N LYS A 82 -4.37 11.29 -4.97
CA LYS A 82 -4.63 9.85 -4.80
C LYS A 82 -4.67 9.39 -3.34
N CYS A 83 -4.18 10.20 -2.40
CA CYS A 83 -4.28 9.91 -0.97
C CYS A 83 -5.52 10.61 -0.41
N LEU A 84 -6.54 9.85 -0.05
CA LEU A 84 -7.80 10.41 0.43
C LEU A 84 -7.62 11.11 1.78
N GLY A 85 -7.59 12.45 1.77
CA GLY A 85 -7.49 13.30 2.95
C GLY A 85 -8.76 13.42 3.81
N LEU A 86 -9.62 12.39 3.80
CA LEU A 86 -10.85 12.36 4.61
C LEU A 86 -10.52 12.35 6.11
N CYS A 87 -11.27 13.00 7.01
CA CYS A 87 -11.11 12.80 8.46
C CYS A 87 -9.69 13.05 9.07
N LEU A 88 -8.81 13.81 8.42
CA LEU A 88 -7.44 14.08 8.90
C LEU A 88 -7.35 14.90 10.20
N ASN A 89 -8.43 15.56 10.61
CA ASN A 89 -8.44 16.57 11.68
C ASN A 89 -8.48 15.99 13.11
N GLU A 90 -8.65 14.67 13.30
CA GLU A 90 -8.84 14.05 14.62
C GLU A 90 -7.69 13.14 15.07
N GLY A 91 -6.44 13.62 14.97
CA GLY A 91 -5.28 12.84 15.45
C GLY A 91 -5.13 11.47 14.77
N GLY A 92 -5.59 11.38 13.51
CA GLY A 92 -5.79 10.16 12.74
C GLY A 92 -4.51 9.45 12.33
N ARG A 93 -3.81 8.86 13.30
CA ARG A 93 -2.76 7.85 13.04
C ARG A 93 -3.35 6.48 12.66
N TYR A 94 -4.64 6.28 12.92
CA TYR A 94 -5.30 4.98 12.82
C TYR A 94 -6.28 4.92 11.64
N LEU A 95 -6.59 3.68 11.23
CA LEU A 95 -7.66 3.37 10.29
C LEU A 95 -8.93 4.08 10.74
N GLN A 96 -9.39 5.05 9.95
CA GLN A 96 -10.63 5.74 10.26
C GLN A 96 -11.74 5.03 9.56
N THR A 97 -12.43 4.20 10.33
CA THR A 97 -13.70 3.62 9.94
C THR A 97 -14.64 4.76 9.62
N LEU A 98 -15.15 4.79 8.39
CA LEU A 98 -16.34 5.56 8.11
C LEU A 98 -17.46 4.81 8.84
N TYR A 99 -17.80 5.27 10.05
CA TYR A 99 -19.01 4.80 10.72
C TYR A 99 -20.17 4.88 9.70
N PRO A 100 -21.10 3.92 9.67
CA PRO A 100 -22.25 4.03 8.78
C PRO A 100 -22.87 5.41 9.00
N ILE A 101 -22.93 6.22 7.94
CA ILE A 101 -23.69 7.47 7.95
C ILE A 101 -25.10 7.06 8.38
N PRO A 102 -25.61 7.47 9.54
CA PRO A 102 -27.00 7.17 9.87
C PRO A 102 -27.84 7.89 8.82
N PHE A 103 -28.53 7.12 7.97
CA PHE A 103 -29.61 7.63 7.14
C PHE A 103 -30.81 7.96 8.03
#